data_AF-A0A3L8PST4-F1
#
_entry.id   AF-A0A3L8PST4-F1
#
_cell.length_a   1.000
_cell.length_b   1.000
_cell.length_c   1.000
_cell.angle_alpha   90.00
_cell.angle_beta   90.00
_cell.angle_gamma   90.00
#
_symmetry.space_group_name_H-M   'P 1'
#
loop_
_entity.id
_entity.type
_entity.pdbx_description
1 polymer ?
#
loop_
_entity_poly.entity_id
_entity_poly.type
_entity_poly.pdbx_seq_one_letter_code
_entity_poly.pdbx_strand_id
1 'polypeptide(L)'
;MLKKLLASSLLLSSIGAYAGDVSLDYKGFYDRLKRVNKEDYSLITMAFYVPNSKNCKIISGKITTERKSYPLIYNKDQQLLLPYDEKLRSDRALIQLNLAGDTTRCGIQVQIASKTKQKHYEATSLQQMFAEMDALYTDLQGFPMKYFSKGISGISFNFQSVTQIKVNGVPKQVEDKFVLTESELKKLKHLEFSNNPVRISPWFNH
;
A
#
# COMPACT_ATOMS: atom_id res chain seq x y z
N MET A 1 -58.56 23.14 -34.71
CA MET A 1 -57.20 22.83 -35.23
C MET A 1 -56.19 23.60 -34.40
N LEU A 2 -55.37 22.94 -33.58
CA LEU A 2 -54.20 23.57 -32.94
C LEU A 2 -53.08 22.52 -32.81
N LYS A 3 -52.10 22.61 -33.71
CA LYS A 3 -50.89 21.78 -33.71
C LYS A 3 -50.05 22.15 -32.49
N LYS A 4 -49.84 21.21 -31.55
CA LYS A 4 -48.85 21.37 -30.49
C LYS A 4 -47.53 20.75 -30.93
N LEU A 5 -46.54 21.62 -31.16
CA LEU A 5 -45.14 21.28 -31.43
C LEU A 5 -44.52 20.64 -30.18
N LEU A 6 -43.98 19.43 -30.35
CA LEU A 6 -43.16 18.75 -29.35
C LEU A 6 -41.72 19.28 -29.46
N ALA A 7 -41.32 20.15 -28.52
CA ALA A 7 -39.93 20.52 -28.31
C ALA A 7 -39.27 19.45 -27.40
N SER A 8 -38.55 18.52 -28.01
CA SER A 8 -37.78 17.50 -27.29
C SER A 8 -36.49 18.13 -26.73
N SER A 9 -36.47 18.42 -25.43
CA SER A 9 -35.27 18.88 -24.73
C SER A 9 -34.40 17.69 -24.37
N LEU A 10 -33.24 17.59 -25.02
CA LEU A 10 -32.21 16.60 -24.74
C LEU A 10 -31.53 16.97 -23.39
N LEU A 11 -31.97 16.35 -22.30
CA LEU A 11 -31.31 16.47 -20.99
C LEU A 11 -29.97 15.71 -21.03
N LEU A 12 -28.88 16.43 -21.32
CA LEU A 12 -27.53 15.95 -21.03
C LEU A 12 -27.39 15.80 -19.51
N SER A 13 -27.56 14.57 -19.02
CA SER A 13 -27.25 14.21 -17.65
C SER A 13 -25.74 14.14 -17.49
N SER A 14 -25.12 15.24 -17.07
CA SER A 14 -23.73 15.26 -16.62
C SER A 14 -23.60 14.38 -15.39
N ILE A 15 -22.99 13.21 -15.55
CA ILE A 15 -22.62 12.31 -14.44
C ILE A 15 -21.55 13.05 -13.62
N GLY A 16 -21.99 13.70 -12.55
CA GLY A 16 -21.08 14.35 -11.60
C GLY A 16 -20.18 13.30 -10.95
N ALA A 17 -18.87 13.46 -11.08
CA ALA A 17 -17.91 12.74 -10.26
C ALA A 17 -18.06 13.25 -8.82
N TYR A 18 -18.72 12.47 -7.97
CA TYR A 18 -18.77 12.76 -6.53
C TYR A 18 -17.33 12.65 -6.00
N ALA A 19 -16.74 13.76 -5.60
CA ALA A 19 -15.55 13.77 -4.76
C ALA A 19 -16.02 13.79 -3.30
N GLY A 20 -15.41 12.98 -2.45
CA GLY A 20 -15.80 12.91 -1.04
C GLY A 20 -14.61 13.09 -0.11
N ASP A 21 -14.89 13.70 1.05
CA ASP A 21 -13.92 13.92 2.11
C ASP A 21 -14.00 12.79 3.14
N VAL A 22 -12.83 12.33 3.60
CA VAL A 22 -12.67 11.32 4.63
C VAL A 22 -11.78 11.87 5.73
N SER A 23 -12.19 11.72 6.99
CA SER A 23 -11.39 12.09 8.17
C SER A 23 -11.15 10.87 9.03
N LEU A 24 -9.89 10.54 9.27
CA LEU A 24 -9.46 9.34 10.00
C LEU A 24 -8.56 9.74 11.17
N ASP A 25 -8.69 9.08 12.31
CA ASP A 25 -7.81 9.30 13.46
C ASP A 25 -6.40 8.78 13.17
N TYR A 26 -5.38 9.66 13.31
CA TYR A 26 -3.98 9.31 13.12
C TYR A 26 -3.50 8.23 14.11
N LYS A 27 -4.12 8.12 15.30
CA LYS A 27 -3.79 7.12 16.32
C LYS A 27 -3.77 5.70 15.76
N GLY A 28 -4.74 5.34 14.93
CA GLY A 28 -4.82 4.00 14.33
C GLY A 28 -3.63 3.67 13.40
N PHE A 29 -3.12 4.69 12.70
CA PHE A 29 -1.93 4.57 11.86
C PHE A 29 -0.66 4.50 12.71
N TYR A 30 -0.56 5.39 13.70
CA TYR A 30 0.56 5.40 14.65
C TYR A 30 0.70 4.06 15.36
N ASP A 31 -0.38 3.47 15.87
CA ASP A 31 -0.32 2.20 16.61
C ASP A 31 0.23 1.05 15.74
N ARG A 32 -0.06 1.09 14.43
CA ARG A 32 0.48 0.13 13.45
C ARG A 32 1.95 0.40 13.13
N LEU A 33 2.33 1.67 12.98
CA LEU A 33 3.74 2.07 12.80
C LEU A 33 4.58 1.74 14.05
N LYS A 34 4.03 1.96 15.25
CA LYS A 34 4.68 1.67 16.53
C LYS A 34 5.05 0.19 16.66
N ARG A 35 4.17 -0.73 16.23
CA ARG A 35 4.46 -2.16 16.26
C ARG A 35 5.73 -2.51 15.47
N VAL A 36 5.87 -1.98 14.26
CA VAL A 36 7.08 -2.21 13.45
C VAL A 36 8.31 -1.57 14.06
N ASN A 37 8.19 -0.33 14.54
CA ASN A 37 9.34 0.38 15.12
C ASN A 37 9.80 -0.25 16.44
N LYS A 38 8.90 -0.83 17.24
CA LYS A 38 9.24 -1.50 18.50
C LYS A 38 10.13 -2.72 18.30
N GLU A 39 9.88 -3.49 17.25
CA GLU A 39 10.63 -4.71 16.91
C GLU A 39 11.87 -4.40 16.04
N ASP A 40 12.16 -3.10 15.80
CA ASP A 40 13.30 -2.59 15.03
C ASP A 40 13.49 -3.25 13.65
N TYR A 41 12.38 -3.55 12.97
CA TYR A 41 12.45 -4.11 11.63
C TYR A 41 13.06 -3.09 10.65
N SER A 42 14.23 -3.39 10.13
CA SER A 42 15.06 -2.44 9.39
C SER A 42 14.63 -2.31 7.92
N LEU A 43 14.06 -3.37 7.32
CA LEU A 43 13.76 -3.45 5.90
C LEU A 43 12.26 -3.30 5.59
N ILE A 44 11.38 -3.48 6.57
CA ILE A 44 9.93 -3.46 6.37
C ILE A 44 9.20 -2.41 7.19
N THR A 45 7.94 -2.15 6.82
CA THR A 45 7.02 -1.24 7.50
C THR A 45 5.57 -1.63 7.30
N MET A 46 4.66 -1.01 8.05
CA MET A 46 3.24 -0.98 7.72
C MET A 46 3.00 0.11 6.69
N ALA A 47 2.50 -0.27 5.52
CA ALA A 47 2.15 0.64 4.45
C ALA A 47 0.63 0.77 4.32
N PHE A 48 0.19 1.99 4.03
CA PHE A 48 -1.21 2.40 3.97
C PHE A 48 -1.53 2.88 2.56
N TYR A 49 -2.59 2.35 1.95
CA TYR A 49 -2.96 2.66 0.58
C TYR A 49 -4.43 3.00 0.48
N VAL A 50 -4.76 4.00 -0.32
CA VAL A 50 -6.10 4.09 -0.90
C VAL A 50 -6.14 3.12 -2.09
N PRO A 51 -7.19 2.30 -2.27
CA PRO A 51 -7.32 1.40 -3.42
C PRO A 51 -7.17 2.20 -4.71
N ASN A 52 -6.22 1.82 -5.58
CA ASN A 52 -5.99 2.53 -6.84
C ASN A 52 -7.01 2.07 -7.90
N SER A 53 -8.23 2.57 -7.82
CA SER A 53 -9.30 2.28 -8.77
C SER A 53 -9.84 3.56 -9.39
N LYS A 54 -10.56 3.46 -10.51
CA LYS A 54 -11.11 4.62 -11.22
C LYS A 54 -11.95 5.55 -10.32
N ASN A 55 -12.57 4.99 -9.28
CA ASN A 55 -13.44 5.69 -8.34
C ASN A 55 -12.82 5.80 -6.93
N CYS A 56 -11.52 5.58 -6.78
CA CYS A 56 -10.79 5.77 -5.53
C CYS A 56 -9.40 6.31 -5.86
N LYS A 57 -9.27 7.64 -5.85
CA LYS A 57 -8.00 8.31 -6.08
C LYS A 57 -7.88 9.53 -5.18
N ILE A 58 -6.77 9.63 -4.46
CA ILE A 58 -6.41 10.78 -3.65
C ILE A 58 -6.22 11.99 -4.58
N ILE A 59 -7.07 12.99 -4.40
CA ILE A 59 -6.97 14.30 -5.04
C ILE A 59 -6.06 15.19 -4.20
N SER A 60 -6.26 15.19 -2.88
CA SER A 60 -5.41 15.89 -1.92
C SER A 60 -5.52 15.26 -0.52
N GLY A 61 -4.62 15.64 0.37
CA GLY A 61 -4.71 15.24 1.77
C GLY A 61 -3.91 16.15 2.69
N LYS A 62 -4.28 16.15 3.97
CA LYS A 62 -3.61 16.88 5.04
C LYS A 62 -3.66 16.11 6.35
N ILE A 63 -2.68 16.39 7.21
CA ILE A 63 -2.65 15.98 8.60
C ILE A 63 -2.97 17.21 9.44
N THR A 64 -4.06 17.19 10.19
CA THR A 64 -4.49 18.32 11.03
C THR A 64 -4.42 17.97 12.50
N THR A 65 -4.08 18.94 13.32
CA THR A 65 -4.25 18.93 14.78
C THR A 65 -5.15 20.12 15.13
N GLU A 66 -5.44 20.33 16.41
CA GLU A 66 -6.17 21.53 16.87
C GLU A 66 -5.53 22.85 16.41
N ARG A 67 -4.19 22.90 16.30
CA ARG A 67 -3.44 24.15 16.09
C ARG A 67 -2.69 24.23 14.78
N LYS A 68 -2.47 23.10 14.11
CA LYS A 68 -1.56 23.01 12.95
C LYS A 68 -2.15 22.12 11.86
N SER A 69 -1.81 22.44 10.61
CA SER A 69 -2.13 21.63 9.43
C SER A 69 -0.84 21.41 8.64
N TYR A 70 -0.62 20.16 8.23
CA TYR A 70 0.53 19.74 7.43
C TYR A 70 0.02 19.09 6.14
N PRO A 71 0.70 19.27 4.99
CA PRO A 71 0.36 18.53 3.79
C PRO A 71 0.61 17.03 4.02
N LEU A 72 -0.33 16.19 3.57
CA LEU A 72 -0.12 14.74 3.55
C LEU A 72 0.67 14.37 2.30
N ILE A 73 1.78 13.65 2.49
CA ILE A 73 2.56 13.13 1.37
C ILE A 73 1.98 11.78 0.95
N TYR A 74 1.75 11.61 -0.35
CA TYR A 74 1.38 10.33 -0.96
C TYR A 74 2.06 10.18 -2.33
N ASN A 75 2.19 8.94 -2.81
CA ASN A 75 2.83 8.67 -4.10
C ASN A 75 1.80 8.28 -5.18
N LYS A 76 2.29 8.11 -6.41
CA LYS A 76 1.47 7.70 -7.57
C LYS A 76 0.72 6.36 -7.36
N ASP A 77 1.21 5.51 -6.46
CA ASP A 77 0.63 4.20 -6.13
C ASP A 77 -0.45 4.32 -5.04
N GLN A 78 -0.88 5.55 -4.73
CA GLN A 78 -1.88 5.86 -3.71
C GLN A 78 -1.46 5.46 -2.29
N GLN A 79 -0.15 5.34 -2.05
CA GLN A 79 0.42 5.08 -0.73
C GLN A 79 0.49 6.36 0.10
N LEU A 80 -0.05 6.34 1.30
CA LEU A 80 0.13 7.42 2.28
C LEU A 80 1.51 7.27 2.95
N LEU A 81 2.32 8.32 2.88
CA LEU A 81 3.64 8.37 3.52
C LEU A 81 3.51 9.09 4.87
N LEU A 82 3.07 8.32 5.87
CA LEU A 82 2.83 8.84 7.21
C LEU A 82 4.10 8.77 8.06
N PRO A 83 4.44 9.84 8.82
CA PRO A 83 5.53 9.77 9.76
C PRO A 83 5.17 8.87 10.94
N TYR A 84 6.18 8.29 11.60
CA TYR A 84 6.03 7.72 12.94
C TYR A 84 6.30 8.84 13.96
N ASP A 85 5.26 9.52 14.42
CA ASP A 85 5.36 10.75 15.22
C ASP A 85 4.43 10.68 16.44
N GLU A 86 5.02 10.57 17.63
CA GLU A 86 4.26 10.50 18.89
C GLU A 86 3.54 11.80 19.23
N LYS A 87 4.06 12.94 18.78
CA LYS A 87 3.42 14.23 19.00
C LYS A 87 2.13 14.34 18.20
N LEU A 88 2.13 13.93 16.92
CA LEU A 88 0.89 13.90 16.12
C LEU A 88 -0.17 13.00 16.75
N ARG A 89 0.21 11.86 17.35
CA ARG A 89 -0.71 11.01 18.10
C ARG A 89 -1.27 11.71 19.32
N SER A 90 -0.41 12.33 20.13
CA SER A 90 -0.78 12.97 21.39
C SER A 90 -1.64 14.22 21.18
N ASP A 91 -1.37 14.95 20.10
CA ASP A 91 -2.15 16.11 19.65
C ASP A 91 -3.48 15.69 18.95
N ARG A 92 -3.84 14.40 18.97
CA ARG A 92 -5.05 13.81 18.36
C ARG A 92 -5.21 14.20 16.90
N ALA A 93 -4.13 14.06 16.12
CA ALA A 93 -4.15 14.44 14.72
C ALA A 93 -5.19 13.65 13.91
N LEU A 94 -5.73 14.29 12.87
CA LEU A 94 -6.62 13.69 11.89
C LEU A 94 -5.92 13.64 10.53
N ILE A 95 -6.06 12.52 9.84
CA ILE A 95 -5.75 12.37 8.43
C ILE A 95 -7.00 12.72 7.64
N GLN A 96 -6.96 13.82 6.90
CA GLN A 96 -8.06 14.26 6.05
C GLN A 96 -7.68 14.02 4.59
N LEU A 97 -8.51 13.27 3.87
CA LEU A 97 -8.33 12.92 2.47
C LEU A 97 -9.49 13.45 1.66
N ASN A 98 -9.18 14.04 0.51
CA ASN A 98 -10.16 14.28 -0.54
C ASN A 98 -9.96 13.22 -1.64
N LEU A 99 -10.98 12.40 -1.87
CA LEU A 99 -10.93 11.29 -2.80
C LEU A 99 -11.87 11.53 -3.98
N ALA A 100 -11.44 11.17 -5.17
CA ALA A 100 -12.31 11.03 -6.33
C ALA A 100 -13.17 9.77 -6.16
N GLY A 101 -14.49 9.90 -6.32
CA GLY A 101 -15.47 8.83 -6.23
C GLY A 101 -16.15 8.70 -4.87
N ASP A 102 -16.94 7.63 -4.74
CA ASP A 102 -17.67 7.30 -3.51
C ASP A 102 -16.72 6.81 -2.41
N THR A 103 -16.51 7.65 -1.40
CA THR A 103 -15.57 7.41 -0.29
C THR A 103 -15.91 6.18 0.53
N THR A 104 -17.18 5.77 0.58
CA THR A 104 -17.61 4.59 1.35
C THR A 104 -16.97 3.29 0.83
N ARG A 105 -16.51 3.31 -0.42
CA ARG A 105 -15.86 2.18 -1.09
C ARG A 105 -14.34 2.29 -1.15
N CYS A 106 -13.77 3.40 -0.68
CA CYS A 106 -12.33 3.69 -0.77
C CYS A 106 -11.59 3.48 0.55
N GLY A 107 -11.93 2.41 1.27
CA GLY A 107 -11.33 2.08 2.56
C GLY A 107 -9.80 1.92 2.48
N ILE A 108 -9.09 2.42 3.49
CA ILE A 108 -7.63 2.31 3.55
C ILE A 108 -7.21 0.85 3.70
N GLN A 109 -6.42 0.39 2.73
CA GLN A 109 -5.76 -0.90 2.76
C GLN A 109 -4.45 -0.79 3.54
N VAL A 110 -4.21 -1.75 4.42
CA VAL A 110 -3.01 -1.78 5.23
C VAL A 110 -2.33 -3.13 5.10
N GLN A 111 -1.04 -3.10 4.85
CA GLN A 111 -0.24 -4.30 4.62
C GLN A 111 1.19 -4.11 5.09
N ILE A 112 1.88 -5.22 5.33
CA ILE A 112 3.34 -5.23 5.48
C ILE A 112 3.94 -4.94 4.10
N ALA A 113 4.94 -4.06 4.05
CA ALA A 113 5.66 -3.77 2.82
C ALA A 113 7.14 -3.46 3.09
N SER A 114 7.98 -3.57 2.05
CA SER A 114 9.36 -3.08 2.11
C SER A 114 9.41 -1.56 2.26
N LYS A 115 10.35 -1.06 3.08
CA LYS A 115 10.69 0.36 3.21
C LYS A 115 11.32 0.91 1.93
N THR A 116 12.12 0.10 1.24
CA THR A 116 12.84 0.49 0.02
C THR A 116 12.38 -0.32 -1.19
N LYS A 117 12.45 0.32 -2.36
CA LYS A 117 12.14 -0.29 -3.66
C LYS A 117 13.30 -0.01 -4.58
N GLN A 118 14.09 -1.04 -4.85
CA GLN A 118 15.31 -1.01 -5.64
C GLN A 118 15.19 -1.90 -6.86
N LYS A 119 16.12 -1.75 -7.81
CA LYS A 119 16.28 -2.62 -8.97
C LYS A 119 17.18 -3.83 -8.70
N HIS A 120 18.03 -3.76 -7.68
CA HIS A 120 19.02 -4.78 -7.36
C HIS A 120 18.86 -5.17 -5.90
N TYR A 121 18.89 -6.47 -5.63
CA TYR A 121 18.83 -7.00 -4.28
C TYR A 121 19.87 -8.11 -4.09
N GLU A 122 20.57 -8.00 -2.97
CA GLU A 122 21.41 -9.07 -2.46
C GLU A 122 20.57 -10.16 -1.81
N ALA A 123 21.03 -11.41 -1.90
CA ALA A 123 20.32 -12.54 -1.31
C ALA A 123 20.11 -12.37 0.21
N THR A 124 21.12 -11.84 0.91
CA THR A 124 21.07 -11.63 2.36
C THR A 124 20.00 -10.61 2.76
N SER A 125 19.84 -9.52 2.01
CA SER A 125 18.82 -8.51 2.31
C SER A 125 17.41 -9.03 2.06
N LEU A 126 17.23 -9.88 1.03
CA LEU A 126 15.93 -10.52 0.79
C LEU A 126 15.60 -11.60 1.82
N GLN A 127 16.60 -12.36 2.29
CA GLN A 127 16.44 -13.32 3.39
C GLN A 127 16.03 -12.62 4.69
N GLN A 128 16.71 -11.51 5.02
CA GLN A 128 16.34 -10.69 6.15
C GLN A 128 14.94 -10.10 5.98
N MET A 129 14.61 -9.55 4.81
CA MET A 129 13.29 -8.99 4.52
C MET A 129 12.19 -10.05 4.70
N PHE A 130 12.40 -11.28 4.21
CA PHE A 130 11.47 -12.39 4.42
C PHE A 130 11.28 -12.69 5.92
N ALA A 131 12.38 -12.80 6.68
CA ALA A 131 12.32 -13.08 8.11
C ALA A 131 11.58 -11.99 8.89
N GLU A 132 11.85 -10.71 8.59
CA GLU A 132 11.14 -9.58 9.20
C GLU A 132 9.64 -9.60 8.84
N MET A 133 9.31 -9.87 7.56
CA MET A 133 7.92 -9.96 7.10
C MET A 133 7.16 -11.08 7.80
N ASP A 134 7.77 -12.26 7.95
CA ASP A 134 7.17 -13.42 8.58
C ASP A 134 6.96 -13.22 10.09
N ALA A 135 7.97 -12.66 10.76
CA ALA A 135 7.90 -12.32 12.18
C ALA A 135 6.79 -11.31 12.46
N LEU A 136 6.73 -10.21 11.70
CA LEU A 136 5.68 -9.21 11.86
C LEU A 136 4.30 -9.79 11.54
N TYR A 137 4.18 -10.59 10.48
CA TYR A 137 2.90 -11.24 10.15
C TYR A 137 2.41 -12.13 11.30
N THR A 138 3.31 -12.92 11.89
CA THR A 138 3.00 -13.80 13.01
C THR A 138 2.63 -13.00 14.27
N ASP A 139 3.33 -11.91 14.57
CA ASP A 139 2.98 -11.03 15.70
C ASP A 139 1.60 -10.37 15.53
N LEU A 140 1.28 -9.92 14.31
CA LEU A 140 -0.01 -9.29 14.00
C LEU A 140 -1.21 -10.21 14.21
N GLN A 141 -1.05 -11.53 14.20
CA GLN A 141 -2.13 -12.47 14.53
C GLN A 141 -2.49 -12.46 16.02
N GLY A 142 -1.57 -12.00 16.87
CA GLY A 142 -1.79 -11.90 18.30
C GLY A 142 -1.94 -13.25 19.00
N PHE A 143 -2.14 -13.20 20.31
CA PHE A 143 -2.42 -14.39 21.10
C PHE A 143 -3.90 -14.81 20.93
N PRO A 144 -4.21 -16.11 20.77
CA PRO A 144 -3.30 -17.26 20.66
C PRO A 144 -2.97 -17.64 19.20
N MET A 145 -3.56 -16.97 18.22
CA MET A 145 -3.49 -17.35 16.79
C MET A 145 -2.07 -17.43 16.24
N LYS A 146 -1.14 -16.60 16.75
CA LYS A 146 0.27 -16.64 16.34
C LYS A 146 0.94 -18.01 16.47
N TYR A 147 0.50 -18.86 17.41
CA TYR A 147 1.03 -20.22 17.58
C TYR A 147 0.54 -21.22 16.52
N PHE A 148 -0.48 -20.85 15.77
CA PHE A 148 -1.04 -21.63 14.66
C PHE A 148 -0.73 -20.98 13.30
N SER A 149 0.07 -19.91 13.28
CA SER A 149 0.50 -19.25 12.05
C SER A 149 1.27 -20.22 11.18
N LYS A 150 0.87 -20.33 9.90
CA LYS A 150 1.65 -21.05 8.88
C LYS A 150 2.79 -20.21 8.30
N GLY A 151 2.94 -18.96 8.78
CA GLY A 151 3.87 -17.99 8.23
C GLY A 151 3.51 -17.54 6.81
N ILE A 152 4.41 -16.80 6.21
CA ILE A 152 4.35 -16.37 4.81
C ILE A 152 5.07 -17.40 3.93
N SER A 153 4.67 -17.52 2.68
CA SER A 153 5.24 -18.52 1.75
C SER A 153 6.33 -17.94 0.83
N GLY A 154 6.52 -16.62 0.83
CA GLY A 154 7.51 -15.94 0.01
C GLY A 154 7.37 -14.42 0.02
N ILE A 155 8.09 -13.77 -0.91
CA ILE A 155 8.02 -12.33 -1.16
C ILE A 155 7.38 -12.10 -2.53
N SER A 156 6.39 -11.22 -2.58
CA SER A 156 5.79 -10.73 -3.82
C SER A 156 6.36 -9.38 -4.21
N PHE A 157 6.76 -9.24 -5.47
CA PHE A 157 7.14 -7.98 -6.12
C PHE A 157 6.08 -7.65 -7.16
N ASN A 158 5.50 -6.46 -7.10
CA ASN A 158 4.50 -5.99 -8.05
C ASN A 158 5.05 -4.81 -8.84
N PHE A 159 4.69 -4.73 -10.12
CA PHE A 159 5.16 -3.77 -11.10
C PHE A 159 3.97 -3.11 -11.81
N GLN A 160 4.21 -1.96 -12.45
CA GLN A 160 3.21 -1.23 -13.24
C GLN A 160 3.33 -1.48 -14.74
N SER A 161 4.36 -2.20 -15.15
CA SER A 161 4.71 -2.44 -16.54
C SER A 161 5.53 -3.71 -16.63
N VAL A 162 5.55 -4.29 -17.83
CA VAL A 162 6.44 -5.38 -18.21
C VAL A 162 7.85 -5.11 -17.67
N THR A 163 8.38 -6.08 -16.93
CA THR A 163 9.66 -5.97 -16.25
C THR A 163 10.51 -7.19 -16.55
N GLN A 164 11.73 -6.93 -17.00
CA GLN A 164 12.76 -7.96 -17.16
C GLN A 164 13.36 -8.23 -15.78
N ILE A 165 13.51 -9.49 -15.45
CA ILE A 165 14.02 -10.00 -14.19
C ILE A 165 15.23 -10.87 -14.49
N LYS A 166 16.30 -10.74 -13.71
CA LYS A 166 17.37 -11.74 -13.70
C LYS A 166 17.42 -12.40 -12.33
N VAL A 167 17.22 -13.71 -12.29
CA VAL A 167 17.38 -14.53 -11.09
C VAL A 167 18.66 -15.31 -11.26
N ASN A 168 19.70 -15.01 -10.47
CA ASN A 168 21.03 -15.60 -10.63
C ASN A 168 21.57 -15.48 -12.06
N GLY A 169 21.32 -14.34 -12.72
CA GLY A 169 21.70 -14.07 -14.10
C GLY A 169 20.78 -14.67 -15.17
N VAL A 170 19.82 -15.54 -14.80
CA VAL A 170 18.87 -16.13 -15.75
C VAL A 170 17.73 -15.14 -16.02
N PRO A 171 17.58 -14.66 -17.28
CA PRO A 171 16.55 -13.69 -17.62
C PRO A 171 15.16 -14.32 -17.64
N LYS A 172 14.17 -13.56 -17.16
CA LYS A 172 12.74 -13.85 -17.20
C LYS A 172 11.98 -12.54 -17.41
N GLN A 173 10.77 -12.63 -17.92
CA GLN A 173 9.88 -11.48 -18.05
C GLN A 173 8.61 -11.72 -17.24
N VAL A 174 8.13 -10.69 -16.57
CA VAL A 174 6.82 -10.67 -15.91
C VAL A 174 6.06 -9.42 -16.32
N GLU A 175 4.74 -9.50 -16.34
CA GLU A 175 3.89 -8.34 -16.65
C GLU A 175 3.65 -7.48 -15.43
N ASP A 176 3.11 -8.07 -14.36
CA ASP A 176 2.60 -7.35 -13.20
C ASP A 176 3.21 -7.83 -11.88
N LYS A 177 3.53 -9.13 -11.76
CA LYS A 177 3.93 -9.74 -10.50
C LYS A 177 5.02 -10.78 -10.67
N PHE A 178 5.99 -10.72 -9.76
CA PHE A 178 6.98 -11.77 -9.55
C PHE A 178 6.91 -12.25 -8.11
N VAL A 179 6.95 -13.55 -7.90
CA VAL A 179 6.97 -14.16 -6.58
C VAL A 179 8.28 -14.91 -6.43
N LEU A 180 8.92 -14.71 -5.29
CA LEU A 180 10.05 -15.50 -4.84
C LEU A 180 9.60 -16.31 -3.63
N THR A 181 9.44 -17.62 -3.79
CA THR A 181 9.08 -18.50 -2.67
C THR A 181 10.22 -18.59 -1.67
N GLU A 182 9.92 -18.99 -0.43
CA GLU A 182 10.96 -19.24 0.58
C GLU A 182 12.04 -20.22 0.08
N SER A 183 11.63 -21.26 -0.66
CA SER A 183 12.53 -22.27 -1.20
C SER A 183 13.49 -21.72 -2.27
N GLU A 184 13.01 -20.77 -3.10
CA GLU A 184 13.82 -20.09 -4.11
C GLU A 184 14.72 -19.04 -3.46
N LEU A 185 14.24 -18.36 -2.43
CA LEU A 185 15.00 -17.37 -1.67
C LEU A 185 16.24 -17.98 -0.99
N LYS A 186 16.13 -19.22 -0.49
CA LYS A 186 17.28 -19.97 0.07
C LYS A 186 18.36 -20.30 -0.96
N LYS A 187 18.03 -20.33 -2.25
CA LYS A 187 18.94 -20.64 -3.36
C LYS A 187 19.34 -19.39 -4.15
N LEU A 188 18.81 -18.23 -3.78
CA LEU A 188 19.07 -16.98 -4.46
C LEU A 188 20.50 -16.53 -4.17
N LYS A 189 21.19 -16.04 -5.20
CA LYS A 189 22.46 -15.32 -5.11
C LYS A 189 22.28 -13.85 -5.44
N HIS A 190 21.55 -13.57 -6.52
CA HIS A 190 21.32 -12.20 -6.99
C HIS A 190 19.95 -12.05 -7.67
N LEU A 191 19.30 -10.90 -7.47
CA LEU A 191 18.03 -10.55 -8.09
C LEU A 191 18.09 -9.13 -8.68
N GLU A 192 17.82 -9.04 -9.98
CA GLU A 192 17.79 -7.77 -10.73
C GLU A 192 16.43 -7.56 -11.39
N PHE A 193 16.02 -6.31 -11.49
CA PHE A 193 14.85 -5.85 -12.21
C PHE A 193 15.21 -4.70 -13.15
N SER A 194 14.61 -4.65 -14.35
CA SER A 194 14.72 -3.49 -15.23
C SER A 194 14.02 -2.24 -14.67
N ASN A 195 12.96 -2.44 -13.89
CA ASN A 195 12.12 -1.41 -13.27
C ASN A 195 12.08 -1.59 -11.75
N ASN A 196 11.92 -0.50 -11.01
CA ASN A 196 11.65 -0.63 -9.56
C ASN A 196 10.27 -1.28 -9.36
N PRO A 197 10.13 -2.22 -8.41
CA PRO A 197 8.82 -2.67 -7.99
C PRO A 197 8.06 -1.49 -7.37
N VAL A 198 6.75 -1.45 -7.58
CA VAL A 198 5.86 -0.46 -6.94
C VAL A 198 5.40 -0.93 -5.57
N ARG A 199 5.45 -2.25 -5.32
CA ARG A 199 5.07 -2.86 -4.04
C ARG A 199 5.85 -4.16 -3.83
N ILE A 200 6.42 -4.30 -2.64
CA ILE A 200 7.06 -5.53 -2.18
C ILE A 200 6.38 -5.90 -0.88
N SER A 201 5.79 -7.09 -0.81
CA SER A 201 4.93 -7.51 0.31
C SER A 201 5.04 -9.01 0.55
N PRO A 202 4.55 -9.50 1.70
CA PRO A 202 4.42 -10.94 1.91
C PRO A 202 3.60 -11.61 0.80
N TRP A 203 3.95 -12.85 0.50
CA TRP A 203 3.16 -13.73 -0.36
C TRP A 203 2.67 -14.94 0.45
N PHE A 204 1.44 -15.38 0.19
CA PHE A 204 0.82 -16.53 0.82
C PHE A 204 0.43 -17.52 -0.28
N ASN A 205 0.74 -18.81 -0.06
CA ASN A 205 0.25 -19.89 -0.92
C ASN A 205 -1.13 -20.34 -0.40
N HIS A 206 -2.18 -20.14 -1.19
CA HIS A 206 -3.54 -20.58 -0.87
C HIS A 206 -3.85 -21.91 -1.53
#